data_AF-A0A534J677-F1
#
_entry.id   AF-A0A534J677-F1
#
_cell.length_a   1.000
_cell.length_b   1.000
_cell.length_c   1.000
_cell.angle_alpha   90.00
_cell.angle_beta   90.00
_cell.angle_gamma   90.00
#
_symmetry.space_group_name_H-M   'P 1'
#
loop_
_entity.id
_entity.type
_entity.pdbx_description
1 polymer ?
#
loop_
_entity_poly.entity_id
_entity_poly.type
_entity_poly.pdbx_seq_one_letter_code
_entity_poly.pdbx_strand_id
1 'polypeptide(L)'
;MTPIVMSSTFRLRDSRQGGEFTRTIAPTEYYTRWGNPTVADLEDTVAKLEGGARALATGSGMGAIAPAILTFVKGGRKVVAGKSPYAATAEIFEHLLPKFGVRTTWVDQRKPGA
;
A
#
# COMPACT_ATOMS: atom_id res chain seq x y z
N MET A 1 18.62 -18.98 2.17
CA MET A 1 17.15 -19.12 2.19
C MET A 1 16.63 -18.35 3.38
N THR A 2 15.65 -17.48 3.17
CA THR A 2 15.04 -16.67 4.23
C THR A 2 14.10 -17.55 5.07
N PRO A 3 14.17 -17.51 6.42
CA PRO A 3 13.30 -18.31 7.27
C PRO A 3 11.84 -17.81 7.21
N ILE A 4 10.88 -18.72 7.44
CA ILE A 4 9.47 -18.36 7.62
C ILE A 4 9.26 -17.97 9.08
N VAL A 5 9.08 -16.68 9.35
CA VAL A 5 8.83 -16.12 10.68
C VAL A 5 7.31 -16.03 10.91
N MET A 6 6.72 -17.14 11.36
CA MET A 6 5.29 -17.25 11.65
C MET A 6 4.96 -16.70 13.05
N SER A 7 5.11 -15.39 13.24
CA SER A 7 4.74 -14.69 14.46
C SER A 7 3.87 -13.47 14.17
N SER A 8 3.07 -13.06 15.15
CA SER A 8 2.31 -11.81 15.12
C SER A 8 3.00 -10.68 15.90
N THR A 9 3.69 -11.01 16.98
CA THR A 9 4.40 -10.08 17.87
C THR A 9 5.88 -10.43 17.98
N PHE A 10 6.67 -9.49 18.47
CA PHE A 10 8.09 -9.70 18.74
C PHE A 10 8.44 -9.28 20.16
N ARG A 11 9.47 -9.94 20.72
CA ARG A 11 9.89 -9.71 22.10
C ARG A 11 10.50 -8.30 22.23
N LEU A 12 9.95 -7.52 23.16
CA LEU A 12 10.55 -6.27 23.60
C LEU A 12 11.76 -6.55 24.50
N ARG A 13 12.78 -5.71 24.41
CA ARG A 13 13.92 -5.70 25.33
C ARG A 13 13.49 -5.32 26.75
N ASP A 14 12.68 -4.28 26.86
CA ASP A 14 12.23 -3.68 28.12
C ASP A 14 10.95 -2.83 27.90
N SER A 15 10.37 -2.34 29.01
CA SER A 15 9.17 -1.49 28.98
C SER A 15 9.41 -0.13 28.31
N ARG A 16 10.65 0.37 28.32
CA ARG A 16 11.01 1.64 27.68
C ARG A 16 10.91 1.52 26.17
N GLN A 17 11.41 0.44 25.56
CA GLN A 17 11.26 0.18 24.13
C GLN A 17 9.79 0.08 23.74
N GLY A 18 8.97 -0.58 24.56
CA GLY A 18 7.52 -0.61 24.35
C GLY A 18 6.91 0.79 24.29
N GLY A 19 7.29 1.65 25.24
CA GLY A 19 6.89 3.06 25.26
C GLY A 19 7.35 3.84 24.02
N GLU A 20 8.58 3.62 23.55
CA GLU A 20 9.10 4.21 22.31
C GLU A 20 8.26 3.78 21.09
N PHE A 21 7.98 2.49 20.94
CA PHE A 21 7.18 1.97 19.84
C PHE A 21 5.75 2.51 19.77
N THR A 22 5.15 2.91 20.90
CA THR A 22 3.82 3.55 20.87
C THR A 22 3.81 4.90 20.13
N ARG A 23 4.97 5.55 20.02
CA ARG A 23 5.13 6.87 19.39
C ARG A 23 5.81 6.78 18.02
N THR A 24 6.33 5.60 17.67
CA THR A 24 6.95 5.34 16.37
C THR A 24 5.87 5.11 15.31
N ILE A 25 6.06 5.68 14.13
CA ILE A 25 5.22 5.40 12.97
C ILE A 25 5.62 4.02 12.42
N ALA A 26 4.67 3.09 12.37
CA ALA A 26 4.83 1.74 11.82
C ALA A 26 6.10 1.00 12.33
N PRO A 27 6.22 0.73 13.65
CA PRO A 27 7.38 0.02 14.20
C PRO A 27 7.40 -1.45 13.71
N THR A 28 8.31 -1.75 12.78
CA THR A 28 8.42 -3.05 12.11
C THR A 28 8.78 -4.21 13.05
N GLU A 29 9.49 -3.91 14.13
CA GLU A 29 9.90 -4.88 15.16
C GLU A 29 8.85 -5.06 16.27
N TYR A 30 7.65 -4.48 16.15
CA TYR A 30 6.64 -4.54 17.19
C TYR A 30 5.54 -5.56 16.89
N TYR A 31 4.95 -5.45 15.71
CA TYR A 31 3.79 -6.23 15.30
C TYR A 31 3.80 -6.47 13.79
N THR A 32 3.47 -7.69 13.36
CA THR A 32 3.53 -8.13 11.96
C THR A 32 2.71 -7.28 11.00
N ARG A 33 1.72 -6.52 11.48
CA ARG A 33 1.01 -5.51 10.67
C ARG A 33 1.95 -4.46 10.07
N TRP A 34 3.03 -4.12 10.76
CA TRP A 34 3.98 -3.08 10.36
C TRP A 34 5.27 -3.63 9.77
N GLY A 35 5.69 -4.83 10.16
CA GLY A 35 6.86 -5.47 9.57
C GLY A 35 7.02 -6.90 10.03
N ASN A 36 7.61 -7.72 9.17
CA ASN A 36 7.95 -9.11 9.45
C ASN A 36 9.21 -9.46 8.65
N PRO A 37 10.21 -10.14 9.24
CA PRO A 37 11.48 -10.40 8.54
C PRO A 37 11.33 -11.18 7.23
N THR A 38 10.39 -12.13 7.15
CA THR A 38 10.11 -12.87 5.92
C THR A 38 9.50 -11.97 4.85
N VAL A 39 8.61 -11.04 5.26
CA VAL A 39 7.98 -10.08 4.36
C VAL A 39 8.97 -9.01 3.89
N ALA A 40 9.86 -8.56 4.77
CA ALA A 40 10.88 -7.55 4.45
C ALA A 40 11.83 -8.03 3.34
N ASP A 41 12.21 -9.31 3.35
CA ASP A 41 13.05 -9.88 2.28
C ASP A 41 12.35 -9.90 0.91
N LEU A 42 11.02 -10.17 0.89
CA LEU A 42 10.20 -10.04 -0.31
C LEU A 42 10.15 -8.58 -0.80
N GLU A 43 9.89 -7.64 0.11
CA GLU A 43 9.83 -6.21 -0.21
C GLU A 43 11.16 -5.68 -0.77
N ASP A 44 12.27 -6.04 -0.14
CA ASP A 44 13.61 -5.65 -0.60
C ASP A 44 13.94 -6.26 -1.98
N THR A 45 13.53 -7.51 -2.22
CA THR A 45 13.74 -8.18 -3.50
C THR A 45 12.95 -7.50 -4.61
N VAL A 46 11.65 -7.24 -4.39
CA VAL A 46 10.79 -6.56 -5.37
C VAL A 46 11.30 -5.15 -5.65
N ALA A 47 11.69 -4.39 -4.62
CA ALA A 47 12.23 -3.05 -4.79
C ALA A 47 13.49 -3.04 -5.68
N LYS A 48 14.41 -4.00 -5.48
CA LYS A 48 15.63 -4.14 -6.29
C LYS A 48 15.32 -4.49 -7.74
N LEU A 49 14.35 -5.38 -7.98
CA LEU A 49 13.97 -5.80 -9.33
C LEU A 49 13.33 -4.65 -10.13
N GLU A 50 12.50 -3.84 -9.48
CA GLU A 50 11.82 -2.69 -10.11
C GLU A 50 12.70 -1.43 -10.17
N GLY A 51 13.90 -1.46 -9.58
CA GLY A 51 14.75 -0.27 -9.43
C GLY A 51 14.14 0.82 -8.54
N GLY A 52 13.18 0.45 -7.68
CA GLY A 52 12.48 1.34 -6.78
C GLY A 52 13.21 1.57 -5.45
N ALA A 53 12.87 2.65 -4.74
CA ALA A 53 13.47 2.95 -3.43
C ALA A 53 13.03 1.98 -2.32
N ARG A 54 11.77 1.53 -2.35
CA ARG A 54 11.12 0.62 -1.41
C ARG A 54 9.94 -0.09 -2.07
N ALA A 55 9.54 -1.21 -1.52
CA ALA A 55 8.26 -1.87 -1.82
C ALA A 55 7.45 -2.05 -0.53
N LEU A 56 6.15 -2.31 -0.68
CA LEU A 56 5.25 -2.63 0.43
C LEU A 56 4.42 -3.85 0.04
N ALA A 57 4.57 -4.95 0.77
CA ALA A 57 3.78 -6.15 0.58
C ALA A 57 2.40 -5.97 1.23
N THR A 58 1.38 -6.48 0.57
CA THR A 58 -0.02 -6.36 1.03
C THR A 58 -0.73 -7.70 0.90
N GLY A 59 -1.89 -7.84 1.55
CA GLY A 59 -2.63 -9.11 1.54
C GLY A 59 -3.19 -9.53 0.18
N SER A 60 -3.27 -8.62 -0.80
CA SER A 60 -3.72 -8.92 -2.17
C SER A 60 -3.35 -7.78 -3.13
N GLY A 61 -3.51 -8.00 -4.44
CA GLY A 61 -3.34 -6.93 -5.43
C GLY A 61 -4.26 -5.74 -5.20
N MET A 62 -5.53 -5.97 -4.81
CA MET A 62 -6.44 -4.89 -4.43
C MET A 62 -6.03 -4.22 -3.11
N GLY A 63 -5.42 -4.99 -2.20
CA GLY A 63 -4.76 -4.49 -1.00
C GLY A 63 -3.55 -3.58 -1.27
N ALA A 64 -2.95 -3.64 -2.46
CA ALA A 64 -1.94 -2.68 -2.92
C ALA A 64 -2.56 -1.48 -3.63
N ILE A 65 -3.49 -1.72 -4.56
CA ILE A 65 -4.10 -0.68 -5.41
C ILE A 65 -4.90 0.33 -4.58
N ALA A 66 -5.74 -0.14 -3.65
CA ALA A 66 -6.60 0.75 -2.87
C ALA A 66 -5.79 1.75 -2.00
N PRO A 67 -4.84 1.35 -1.15
CA PRO A 67 -4.05 2.31 -0.38
C PRO A 67 -3.12 3.14 -1.26
N ALA A 68 -2.61 2.62 -2.39
CA ALA A 68 -1.83 3.43 -3.33
C ALA A 68 -2.65 4.62 -3.86
N ILE A 69 -3.96 4.44 -4.12
CA ILE A 69 -4.85 5.53 -4.52
C ILE A 69 -5.22 6.42 -3.33
N LEU A 70 -5.72 5.82 -2.24
CA LEU A 70 -6.32 6.56 -1.11
C LEU A 70 -5.29 7.37 -0.31
N THR A 71 -4.00 7.01 -0.36
CA THR A 71 -2.93 7.79 0.26
C THR A 71 -2.83 9.20 -0.34
N PHE A 72 -3.04 9.36 -1.64
CA PHE A 72 -2.84 10.63 -2.35
C PHE A 72 -4.15 11.36 -2.69
N VAL A 73 -5.25 10.63 -2.78
CA VAL A 73 -6.55 11.14 -3.22
C VAL A 73 -7.40 11.49 -2.01
N LYS A 74 -7.75 12.79 -1.90
CA LYS A 74 -8.59 13.35 -0.84
C LYS A 74 -9.90 13.88 -1.42
N GLY A 75 -10.93 13.99 -0.59
CA GLY A 75 -12.23 14.52 -1.00
C GLY A 75 -12.17 15.92 -1.61
N GLY A 76 -13.10 16.20 -2.53
CA GLY A 76 -13.15 17.44 -3.30
C GLY A 76 -12.17 17.51 -4.48
N ARG A 77 -11.34 16.48 -4.69
CA ARG A 77 -10.39 16.41 -5.81
C ARG A 77 -10.98 15.70 -7.04
N LYS A 78 -10.22 15.76 -8.13
CA LYS A 78 -10.45 15.00 -9.36
C LYS A 78 -9.27 14.09 -9.63
N VAL A 79 -9.54 12.93 -10.22
CA VAL A 79 -8.52 11.98 -10.69
C VAL A 79 -8.73 11.69 -12.17
N VAL A 80 -7.65 11.39 -12.88
CA VAL A 80 -7.69 10.96 -14.27
C VAL A 80 -7.33 9.47 -14.30
N ALA A 81 -8.15 8.67 -14.99
CA ALA A 81 -7.92 7.24 -15.13
C ALA A 81 -8.14 6.80 -16.59
N GLY A 82 -7.38 5.80 -17.05
CA GLY A 82 -7.55 5.25 -18.39
C GLY A 82 -8.79 4.34 -18.48
N LYS A 83 -9.46 4.30 -19.64
CA LYS A 83 -10.74 3.58 -19.86
C LYS A 83 -10.69 2.05 -19.78
N SER A 84 -9.53 1.43 -19.62
CA SER A 84 -9.40 -0.04 -19.63
C SER A 84 -8.53 -0.56 -18.49
N PRO A 85 -8.85 -0.27 -17.22
CA PRO A 85 -8.17 -0.88 -16.09
C PRO A 85 -8.77 -2.28 -15.81
N TYR A 86 -8.13 -3.02 -14.90
CA TYR A 86 -8.75 -4.20 -14.30
C TYR A 86 -10.11 -3.84 -13.67
N ALA A 87 -11.11 -4.72 -13.79
CA ALA A 87 -12.50 -4.43 -13.44
C ALA A 87 -12.67 -3.97 -11.97
N ALA A 88 -12.07 -4.68 -11.01
CA ALA A 88 -12.18 -4.28 -9.60
C ALA A 88 -11.45 -2.95 -9.30
N THR A 89 -10.45 -2.59 -10.11
CA THR A 89 -9.83 -1.26 -10.05
C THR A 89 -10.78 -0.18 -10.56
N ALA A 90 -11.52 -0.44 -11.65
CA ALA A 90 -12.56 0.47 -12.14
C ALA A 90 -13.62 0.75 -11.05
N GLU A 91 -14.07 -0.28 -10.34
CA GLU A 91 -15.04 -0.14 -9.26
C GLU A 91 -14.59 0.82 -8.15
N ILE A 92 -13.27 0.90 -7.85
CA ILE A 92 -12.74 1.90 -6.93
C ILE A 92 -13.05 3.32 -7.45
N PHE A 93 -12.75 3.58 -8.71
CA PHE A 93 -12.95 4.90 -9.32
C PHE A 93 -14.42 5.26 -9.54
N GLU A 94 -15.28 4.28 -9.82
CA GLU A 94 -16.69 4.47 -10.15
C GLU A 94 -17.61 4.47 -8.93
N HIS A 95 -17.25 3.73 -7.87
CA HIS A 95 -18.16 3.50 -6.75
C HIS A 95 -17.57 3.89 -5.39
N LEU A 96 -16.26 3.70 -5.17
CA LEU A 96 -15.64 4.02 -3.88
C LEU A 96 -15.26 5.51 -3.79
N LEU A 97 -14.51 6.03 -4.76
CA LEU A 97 -14.03 7.41 -4.77
C LEU A 97 -15.16 8.46 -4.75
N PRO A 98 -16.29 8.28 -5.46
CA PRO A 98 -17.41 9.21 -5.36
C PRO A 98 -17.98 9.34 -3.94
N LYS A 99 -17.94 8.29 -3.12
CA LYS A 99 -18.35 8.34 -1.70
C LYS A 99 -17.45 9.24 -0.86
N PHE A 100 -16.19 9.43 -1.29
CA PHE A 100 -15.27 10.39 -0.70
C PHE A 100 -15.33 11.77 -1.37
N GLY A 101 -16.30 12.03 -2.25
CA GLY A 101 -16.44 13.30 -2.95
C GLY A 101 -15.37 13.54 -4.03
N VAL A 102 -14.82 12.47 -4.59
CA VAL A 102 -13.80 12.52 -5.65
C VAL A 102 -14.44 12.15 -6.98
N ARG A 103 -14.12 12.92 -8.04
CA ARG A 103 -14.61 12.64 -9.41
C ARG A 103 -13.52 12.08 -10.30
N THR A 104 -13.87 11.09 -11.11
CA THR A 104 -12.95 10.48 -12.09
C THR A 104 -13.23 11.02 -13.50
N THR A 105 -12.19 11.45 -14.19
CA THR A 105 -12.19 11.74 -15.63
C THR A 105 -11.55 10.57 -16.36
N TRP A 106 -12.30 9.94 -17.27
CA TRP A 106 -11.84 8.77 -18.01
C TRP A 106 -11.24 9.15 -19.37
N VAL A 107 -10.00 8.72 -19.63
CA VAL A 107 -9.27 9.02 -20.88
C VAL A 107 -8.99 7.75 -21.69
N ASP A 108 -9.00 7.86 -23.02
CA ASP A 108 -8.56 6.76 -23.90
C ASP A 108 -7.03 6.80 -23.99
N GLN A 109 -6.37 5.78 -23.44
CA GLN A 109 -4.90 5.72 -23.33
C GLN A 109 -4.21 5.66 -24.70
N ARG A 110 -4.96 5.42 -25.78
CA ARG A 110 -4.46 5.39 -27.16
C ARG A 110 -4.53 6.75 -27.85
N LYS A 111 -5.12 7.77 -27.21
CA LYS A 111 -5.28 9.12 -27.76
C LYS A 111 -4.43 10.12 -26.97
N PRO A 112 -3.24 10.49 -27.48
CA PRO A 112 -2.41 11.51 -26.85
C PRO A 112 -3.15 12.85 -26.72
N GLY A 113 -3.00 13.54 -25.58
CA GLY A 113 -3.57 14.88 -25.33
C GLY A 113 -5.06 14.92 -24.91
N ALA A 114 -5.66 13.76 -24.62
CA ALA A 114 -7.04 13.62 -24.14
C ALA A 114 -7.20 13.89 -22.63
#